data_AF-A0A662GT41-F1
#
_entry.id   AF-A0A662GT41-F1
#
_cell.length_a   1.000
_cell.length_b   1.000
_cell.length_c   1.000
_cell.angle_alpha   90.00
_cell.angle_beta   90.00
_cell.angle_gamma   90.00
#
_symmetry.space_group_name_H-M   'P 1'
#
loop_
_entity.id
_entity.type
_entity.pdbx_description
1 polymer ?
#
loop_
_entity_poly.entity_id
_entity_poly.type
_entity_poly.pdbx_seq_one_letter_code
_entity_poly.pdbx_strand_id
1 'polypeptide(L)'
;MATWGSAFKTALKIVLMSIIWGIVGLVMMFIGIAIAGLPALMTLAGHAGIVGPGYPGIAPELAMGQVMVGVILVIIGYAITLLGTIATFLKYSAEYYASEMEERVRFRAPQPPPYPSHARS
;
A
#
# COMPACT_ATOMS: atom_id res chain seq x y z
N MET A 1 -8.45 26.45 10.72
CA MET A 1 -6.98 26.46 10.87
C MET A 1 -6.54 25.03 10.95
N ALA A 2 -5.72 24.55 10.03
CA ALA A 2 -5.08 23.24 10.11
C ALA A 2 -4.47 23.03 11.50
N THR A 3 -5.21 22.38 12.40
CA THR A 3 -4.67 22.05 13.71
C THR A 3 -3.68 20.92 13.47
N TRP A 4 -2.49 21.05 14.05
CA TRP A 4 -1.43 20.04 13.95
C TRP A 4 -1.92 18.61 14.21
N GLY A 5 -2.93 18.45 15.07
CA GLY A 5 -3.59 17.17 15.33
C GLY A 5 -4.43 16.60 14.19
N SER A 6 -5.08 17.44 13.38
CA SER A 6 -5.86 17.00 12.20
C SER A 6 -4.95 16.42 11.12
N ALA A 7 -3.87 17.14 10.78
CA ALA A 7 -2.87 16.68 9.82
C ALA A 7 -2.18 15.39 10.29
N PHE A 8 -1.87 15.28 11.59
CA PHE A 8 -1.28 14.06 12.15
C PHE A 8 -2.24 12.86 12.08
N LYS A 9 -3.54 13.06 12.31
CA LYS A 9 -4.55 12.00 12.22
C LYS A 9 -4.71 11.49 10.78
N THR A 10 -4.63 12.37 9.79
CA THR A 10 -4.65 12.00 8.37
C THR A 10 -3.36 11.26 7.98
N ALA A 11 -2.20 11.76 8.41
CA ALA A 11 -0.92 11.07 8.19
C ALA A 11 -0.89 9.67 8.82
N LEU A 12 -1.42 9.51 10.04
CA LEU A 12 -1.52 8.23 10.73
C LEU A 12 -2.39 7.23 9.95
N LYS A 13 -3.51 7.68 9.37
CA LYS A 13 -4.35 6.84 8.49
C LYS A 13 -3.61 6.38 7.24
N ILE A 14 -2.85 7.29 6.60
CA ILE A 14 -2.04 6.96 5.43
C ILE A 14 -1.01 5.89 5.80
N VAL A 15 -0.31 6.06 6.93
CA VAL A 15 0.69 5.10 7.41
C VAL A 15 0.05 3.74 7.70
N LEU A 16 -1.08 3.69 8.42
CA LEU A 16 -1.82 2.45 8.71
C LEU A 16 -2.24 1.71 7.44
N MET A 17 -2.78 2.43 6.45
CA MET A 17 -3.16 1.81 5.18
C MET A 17 -1.94 1.38 4.36
N SER A 18 -0.83 2.13 4.42
CA SER A 18 0.43 1.72 3.80
C SER A 18 0.96 0.41 4.41
N ILE A 19 0.80 0.24 5.73
CA ILE A 19 1.19 -0.99 6.44
C ILE A 19 0.31 -2.15 5.98
N ILE A 20 -1.01 -1.94 5.82
CA ILE A 20 -1.92 -2.99 5.31
C ILE A 20 -1.51 -3.42 3.89
N TRP A 21 -1.29 -2.48 2.97
CA TRP A 21 -0.82 -2.79 1.61
C TRP A 21 0.59 -3.41 1.60
N GLY A 22 1.44 -3.01 2.55
CA GLY A 22 2.75 -3.62 2.78
C GLY A 22 2.62 -5.08 3.21
N ILE A 23 1.75 -5.39 4.17
CA ILE A 23 1.50 -6.77 4.63
C ILE A 23 0.93 -7.61 3.49
N VAL A 24 -0.07 -7.11 2.76
CA VAL A 24 -0.69 -7.82 1.64
C VAL A 24 0.35 -8.15 0.56
N GLY A 25 1.14 -7.17 0.13
CA GLY A 25 2.18 -7.41 -0.87
C GLY A 25 3.31 -8.29 -0.36
N LEU A 26 3.69 -8.17 0.92
CA LEU A 26 4.70 -9.01 1.53
C LEU A 26 4.25 -10.47 1.60
N VAL A 27 3.00 -10.74 2.00
CA VAL A 27 2.41 -12.10 1.95
C VAL A 27 2.45 -12.65 0.52
N MET A 28 2.08 -11.83 -0.45
CA MET A 28 2.06 -12.22 -1.86
C MET A 28 3.47 -12.49 -2.41
N MET A 29 4.47 -11.71 -2.01
CA MET A 29 5.88 -11.97 -2.29
C MET A 29 6.38 -13.25 -1.63
N PHE A 30 6.03 -13.49 -0.37
CA PHE A 30 6.39 -14.72 0.34
C PHE A 30 5.83 -15.96 -0.35
N ILE A 31 4.58 -15.90 -0.83
CA ILE A 31 3.99 -16.98 -1.62
C ILE A 31 4.76 -17.17 -2.93
N GLY A 32 5.07 -16.09 -3.64
CA GLY A 32 5.87 -16.16 -4.88
C GLY A 32 7.27 -16.76 -4.66
N ILE A 33 7.96 -16.36 -3.59
CA ILE A 33 9.28 -16.90 -3.19
C ILE A 33 9.15 -18.35 -2.73
N ALA A 34 8.07 -18.73 -2.04
CA ALA A 34 7.87 -20.11 -1.63
C ALA A 34 7.65 -21.03 -2.84
N ILE A 35 6.99 -20.53 -3.89
CA ILE A 35 6.72 -21.27 -5.13
C ILE A 35 7.96 -21.32 -6.05
N ALA A 36 8.71 -20.23 -6.18
CA ALA A 36 9.87 -20.17 -7.09
C ALA A 36 11.23 -20.41 -6.40
N GLY A 37 11.43 -19.82 -5.23
CA GLY A 37 12.72 -19.75 -4.54
C GLY A 37 13.09 -21.02 -3.79
N LEU A 38 12.17 -21.61 -3.02
CA LEU A 38 12.43 -22.85 -2.27
C LEU A 38 12.79 -24.04 -3.20
N PRO A 39 12.03 -24.32 -4.27
CA PRO A 39 12.37 -25.29 -5.30
C PRO A 39 13.76 -25.07 -5.93
N ALA A 40 14.01 -23.85 -6.40
CA ALA A 40 15.25 -23.51 -7.08
C ALA A 40 16.46 -23.65 -6.14
N LEU A 41 16.33 -23.21 -4.89
CA LEU A 41 17.40 -23.30 -3.89
C LEU A 41 17.72 -24.75 -3.52
N MET A 42 16.69 -25.59 -3.34
CA MET A 42 16.87 -27.03 -3.09
C MET A 42 17.53 -27.75 -4.27
N THR A 43 17.16 -27.37 -5.49
CA THR A 43 17.75 -27.93 -6.72
C THR A 43 19.23 -27.53 -6.86
N LEU A 44 19.55 -26.25 -6.59
CA LEU A 44 20.91 -25.74 -6.58
C LEU A 44 21.76 -26.39 -5.48
N ALA A 45 21.21 -26.55 -4.27
CA ALA A 45 21.87 -27.20 -3.15
C ALA A 45 22.15 -28.68 -3.43
N GLY A 46 21.24 -29.38 -4.12
CA GLY A 46 21.44 -30.75 -4.60
C GLY A 46 22.58 -30.85 -5.63
N HIS A 47 22.64 -29.93 -6.59
CA HIS A 47 23.75 -29.87 -7.57
C HIS A 47 25.09 -29.50 -6.94
N ALA A 48 25.08 -28.68 -5.89
CA ALA A 48 26.27 -28.30 -5.12
C ALA A 48 26.75 -29.40 -4.15
N GLY A 49 26.06 -30.56 -4.09
CA GLY A 49 26.41 -31.67 -3.19
C GLY A 49 26.15 -31.37 -1.70
N ILE A 50 25.37 -30.33 -1.40
CA ILE A 50 25.03 -29.92 -0.03
C ILE A 50 23.92 -30.84 0.54
N VAL A 51 23.12 -31.44 -0.33
CA VAL A 51 22.01 -32.34 0.04
C VAL A 51 22.29 -33.75 -0.50
N GLY A 52 21.97 -34.78 0.28
CA GLY A 52 22.39 -36.16 0.02
C GLY A 52 21.89 -36.79 -1.29
N PRO A 53 22.60 -37.81 -1.80
CA PRO A 53 22.27 -38.49 -3.05
C PRO A 53 20.93 -39.23 -2.90
N GLY A 54 19.88 -38.69 -3.50
CA GLY A 54 18.52 -39.20 -3.34
C GLY A 54 17.46 -38.11 -3.16
N TYR A 55 17.86 -36.84 -3.09
CA TYR A 55 16.89 -35.74 -3.12
C TYR A 55 16.18 -35.74 -4.48
N PRO A 56 14.84 -35.90 -4.54
CA PRO A 56 14.09 -35.79 -5.77
C PRO A 56 14.12 -34.34 -6.21
N GLY A 57 15.14 -33.97 -6.99
CA GLY A 57 15.18 -32.69 -7.68
C GLY A 57 13.93 -32.56 -8.55
N ILE A 58 13.35 -31.36 -8.57
CA ILE A 58 12.20 -31.08 -9.42
C ILE A 58 12.68 -31.17 -10.87
N ALA A 59 11.94 -31.89 -11.72
CA ALA A 59 12.27 -32.00 -13.14
C ALA A 59 12.50 -30.59 -13.73
N PRO A 60 13.56 -30.36 -14.52
CA PRO A 60 13.94 -29.02 -14.99
C PRO A 60 12.79 -28.27 -15.67
N GLU A 61 11.93 -29.00 -16.37
CA GLU A 61 10.78 -28.46 -17.09
C GLU A 61 9.67 -27.95 -16.16
N LEU A 62 9.41 -28.63 -15.03
CA LEU A 62 8.48 -28.15 -14.00
C LEU A 62 9.08 -26.98 -13.20
N ALA A 63 10.40 -26.97 -13.02
CA ALA A 63 11.10 -25.91 -12.29
C ALA A 63 10.98 -24.56 -13.01
N MET A 64 11.07 -24.53 -14.34
CA MET A 64 11.03 -23.27 -15.10
C MET A 64 9.65 -22.61 -15.06
N GLY A 65 8.57 -23.40 -15.17
CA GLY A 65 7.19 -22.90 -15.02
C GLY A 65 6.89 -22.36 -13.62
N GLN A 66 7.34 -23.06 -12.57
CA GLN A 66 7.16 -22.63 -11.17
C GLN A 66 7.94 -21.34 -10.87
N VAL A 67 9.17 -21.23 -11.39
CA VAL A 67 9.98 -20.02 -11.25
C VAL A 67 9.31 -18.83 -11.94
N MET A 68 8.81 -18.99 -13.17
CA MET A 68 8.09 -17.91 -13.86
C MET A 68 6.85 -17.46 -13.07
N VAL A 69 6.02 -18.40 -12.61
CA VAL A 69 4.81 -18.07 -11.84
C VAL A 69 5.16 -17.35 -10.54
N GLY A 70 6.17 -17.83 -9.79
CA GLY A 70 6.57 -17.18 -8.55
C GLY A 70 7.18 -15.80 -8.75
N VAL A 71 7.98 -15.59 -9.80
CA VAL A 71 8.52 -14.26 -10.16
C VAL A 71 7.40 -13.29 -10.53
N ILE A 72 6.43 -13.74 -11.34
CA ILE A 72 5.26 -12.93 -11.69
C ILE A 72 4.47 -12.55 -10.43
N LEU A 73 4.25 -13.48 -9.50
CA LEU A 73 3.57 -13.20 -8.24
C LEU A 73 4.32 -12.17 -7.37
N VAL A 74 5.65 -12.24 -7.32
CA VAL A 74 6.48 -11.24 -6.61
C VAL A 74 6.32 -9.86 -7.25
N ILE A 75 6.37 -9.77 -8.59
CA ILE A 75 6.20 -8.50 -9.32
C ILE A 75 4.81 -7.92 -9.07
N ILE A 76 3.76 -8.76 -9.12
CA ILE A 76 2.39 -8.31 -8.86
C ILE A 76 2.24 -7.85 -7.40
N GLY A 77 2.78 -8.61 -6.45
CA GLY A 77 2.79 -8.23 -5.03
C GLY A 77 3.46 -6.87 -4.81
N TYR A 78 4.60 -6.63 -5.46
CA TYR A 78 5.28 -5.33 -5.44
C TYR A 78 4.43 -4.21 -6.04
N ALA A 79 3.85 -4.44 -7.22
CA ALA A 79 3.00 -3.47 -7.90
C ALA A 79 1.79 -3.10 -7.04
N ILE A 80 1.16 -4.07 -6.38
CA ILE A 80 0.03 -3.85 -5.47
C ILE A 80 0.47 -2.99 -4.27
N THR A 81 1.61 -3.25 -3.65
CA THR A 81 2.09 -2.41 -2.55
C THR A 81 2.36 -0.98 -3.04
N LEU A 82 2.99 -0.82 -4.19
CA LEU A 82 3.36 0.49 -4.72
C LEU A 82 2.13 1.30 -5.15
N LEU A 83 1.20 0.67 -5.86
CA LEU A 83 -0.08 1.29 -6.23
C LEU A 83 -0.97 1.57 -5.02
N GLY A 84 -1.06 0.64 -4.08
CA GLY A 84 -1.86 0.79 -2.86
C GLY A 84 -1.36 1.92 -1.96
N THR A 85 -0.03 2.08 -1.85
CA THR A 85 0.58 3.19 -1.10
C THR A 85 0.33 4.54 -1.79
N ILE A 86 0.54 4.64 -3.10
CA ILE A 86 0.25 5.87 -3.86
C ILE A 86 -1.24 6.22 -3.81
N ALA A 87 -2.13 5.25 -4.02
CA ALA A 87 -3.58 5.48 -3.97
C ALA A 87 -4.04 5.98 -2.61
N THR A 88 -3.52 5.38 -1.53
CA THR A 88 -3.79 5.82 -0.16
C THR A 88 -3.30 7.25 0.08
N PHE A 89 -2.09 7.56 -0.38
CA PHE A 89 -1.51 8.90 -0.26
C PHE A 89 -2.32 9.95 -1.01
N LEU A 90 -2.68 9.69 -2.27
CA LEU A 90 -3.50 10.59 -3.09
C LEU A 90 -4.89 10.82 -2.51
N LYS A 91 -5.55 9.75 -2.03
CA LYS A 91 -6.90 9.87 -1.46
C LYS A 91 -6.93 10.78 -0.24
N TYR A 92 -6.06 10.52 0.73
CA TYR A 92 -6.08 11.27 1.98
C TYR A 92 -5.50 12.68 1.84
N SER A 93 -4.53 12.88 0.94
CA SER A 93 -4.06 14.24 0.63
C SER A 93 -5.16 15.07 -0.04
N ALA A 94 -5.89 14.50 -1.00
CA ALA A 94 -7.01 15.18 -1.66
C ALA A 94 -8.14 15.53 -0.67
N GLU A 95 -8.52 14.60 0.22
CA GLU A 95 -9.52 14.85 1.28
C GLU A 95 -9.08 16.01 2.20
N TYR A 96 -7.79 16.04 2.55
CA TYR A 96 -7.22 17.12 3.35
C TYR A 96 -7.30 18.48 2.62
N TYR A 97 -6.82 18.57 1.38
CA TYR A 97 -6.86 19.81 0.61
C TYR A 97 -8.29 20.31 0.35
N ALA A 98 -9.23 19.41 0.08
CA ALA A 98 -10.63 19.76 -0.10
C ALA A 98 -11.23 20.39 1.18
N SER A 99 -10.96 19.79 2.34
CA SER A 99 -11.44 20.31 3.62
C SER A 99 -10.86 21.70 3.96
N GLU A 100 -9.59 21.94 3.62
CA GLU A 100 -8.93 23.23 3.85
C GLU A 100 -9.50 24.33 2.93
N MET A 101 -9.87 23.98 1.69
CA MET A 101 -10.50 24.91 0.75
C MET A 101 -11.94 25.26 1.18
N GLU A 102 -12.71 24.27 1.62
CA GLU A 102 -14.06 24.49 2.12
C GLU A 102 -14.07 25.40 3.35
N GLU A 103 -13.15 25.20 4.29
CA GLU A 103 -13.00 26.08 5.45
C GLU A 103 -12.69 27.52 5.01
N ARG A 104 -11.77 27.73 4.07
CA ARG A 104 -11.42 29.07 3.55
C ARG A 104 -12.57 29.75 2.82
N VAL A 105 -13.36 29.02 2.03
CA VAL A 105 -14.55 29.56 1.35
C VAL A 105 -15.62 29.95 2.36
N ARG A 106 -15.82 29.14 3.40
CA ARG A 106 -16.81 29.41 4.45
C ARG A 106 -16.48 30.65 5.27
N PHE A 107 -15.21 30.89 5.56
CA PHE A 107 -14.74 32.12 6.23
C PHE A 107 -14.81 33.38 5.35
N ARG A 108 -14.89 33.23 4.02
CA ARG A 108 -14.99 34.34 3.07
C ARG A 108 -16.43 34.64 2.64
N ALA A 109 -17.40 33.84 3.07
CA ALA A 109 -18.80 34.12 2.84
C ALA A 109 -19.17 35.46 3.49
N PRO A 110 -19.86 36.37 2.78
CA PRO A 110 -20.30 37.63 3.36
C PRO A 110 -21.11 37.35 4.62
N GLN A 111 -20.73 37.96 5.74
CA GLN A 111 -21.58 37.89 6.93
C GLN A 111 -22.97 38.44 6.58
N PRO A 112 -24.06 37.79 7.00
CA PRO A 112 -25.39 38.33 6.78
C PRO A 112 -25.47 39.72 7.44
N PRO A 113 -26.09 40.70 6.79
CA PRO A 113 -26.15 42.06 7.31
C PRO A 113 -26.74 42.07 8.73
N PRO A 114 -26.27 42.96 9.62
CA PRO A 114 -26.84 43.10 10.96
C PRO A 114 -28.36 43.28 10.86
N TYR A 115 -29.12 42.47 11.59
CA TYR A 115 -30.58 42.61 11.65
C TYR A 115 -30.93 44.05 12.03
N PRO A 116 -31.81 44.74 11.27
CA PRO A 116 -32.27 46.06 11.69
C PRO A 116 -33.03 45.88 13.00
N SER A 117 -32.43 46.35 14.10
CA SER A 117 -33.14 46.55 15.35
C SER A 117 -34.14 47.66 15.09
N HIS A 118 -35.38 47.28 14.79
CA HIS A 118 -36.49 48.22 14.78
C HIS A 118 -36.55 48.85 16.17
N ALA A 119 -36.00 50.06 16.27
CA ALA A 119 -36.17 50.93 17.41
C ALA A 119 -37.67 51.16 17.55
N ARG A 120 -38.25 50.56 18.58
CA ARG A 120 -39.58 50.93 19.05
C ARG A 120 -39.45 52.31 19.68
N SER A 121 -40.11 53.30 19.09
CA SER A 121 -40.52 54.55 19.74
C SER A 121 -42.01 54.71 19.55
#